data_AF-A0A952AYP5-F1
#
_entry.id   AF-A0A952AYP5-F1
#
_cell.length_a   1.000
_cell.length_b   1.000
_cell.length_c   1.000
_cell.angle_alpha   90.00
_cell.angle_beta   90.00
_cell.angle_gamma   90.00
#
_symmetry.space_group_name_H-M   'P 1'
#
loop_
_entity.id
_entity.type
_entity.pdbx_description
1 polymer ?
#
loop_
_entity_poly.entity_id
_entity_poly.type
_entity_poly.pdbx_seq_one_letter_code
_entity_poly.pdbx_strand_id
1 'polypeptide(L)' 'MIEELKSEKIVNKVGGRFKLTALVQKRLSELLQGSRPLIEDTEGKTMLEIVVQEILQDKIAIDDGLPAKTVGNEKKK' A
#
# COMPACT_ATOMS: atom_id res chain seq x y z
N MET A 1 11.22 2.99 14.24
CA MET A 1 10.09 2.05 13.97
C MET A 1 9.06 2.85 13.21
N ILE A 2 8.77 2.48 11.97
CA ILE A 2 7.91 3.23 11.05
C ILE A 2 6.55 3.47 11.72
N GLU A 3 6.18 4.74 11.94
CA GLU A 3 4.95 5.09 12.67
C GLU A 3 3.69 4.70 11.89
N GLU A 4 3.73 4.75 10.55
CA GLU A 4 2.60 4.36 9.72
C GLU A 4 2.21 2.87 9.87
N LEU A 5 3.14 1.97 10.20
CA LEU A 5 2.83 0.56 10.48
C LEU A 5 2.17 0.35 11.85
N LYS A 6 2.29 1.30 12.78
CA LYS A 6 1.58 1.27 14.07
C LYS A 6 0.14 1.78 13.95
N SER A 7 -0.19 2.45 12.85
CA SER A 7 -1.48 3.11 12.69
C SER A 7 -2.57 2.11 12.29
N GLU A 8 -3.69 2.09 13.02
CA GLU A 8 -4.85 1.30 12.62
C GLU A 8 -5.45 1.75 11.27
N LYS A 9 -5.08 2.94 10.78
CA LYS A 9 -5.53 3.47 9.49
C LYS A 9 -5.16 2.56 8.32
N ILE A 10 -3.91 2.11 8.24
CA ILE A 10 -3.46 1.26 7.13
C ILE A 10 -4.10 -0.12 7.21
N VAL A 11 -4.25 -0.64 8.44
CA VAL A 11 -4.93 -1.92 8.71
C VAL A 11 -6.38 -1.88 8.24
N ASN A 12 -7.11 -0.82 8.57
CA ASN A 12 -8.51 -0.66 8.15
C ASN A 12 -8.64 -0.44 6.64
N LYS A 13 -7.69 0.27 6.02
CA LYS A 13 -7.66 0.49 4.57
C LYS A 13 -7.54 -0.80 3.77
N VAL A 14 -6.67 -1.72 4.19
CA VAL A 14 -6.43 -3.00 3.49
C VAL A 14 -7.37 -4.12 3.94
N GLY A 15 -8.26 -3.88 4.90
CA GLY A 15 -9.24 -4.86 5.37
C GLY A 15 -8.70 -5.87 6.39
N GLY A 16 -7.70 -5.49 7.19
CA GLY A 16 -7.22 -6.25 8.34
C GLY A 16 -5.72 -6.57 8.34
N ARG A 17 -5.21 -7.00 9.50
CA ARG A 17 -3.77 -7.23 9.71
C ARG A 17 -3.22 -8.38 8.87
N PHE A 18 -4.01 -9.42 8.66
CA PHE A 18 -3.62 -10.55 7.81
C PHE A 18 -3.42 -10.12 6.35
N LYS A 19 -4.39 -9.39 5.79
CA LYS A 19 -4.32 -8.84 4.44
C LYS A 19 -3.15 -7.86 4.30
N LEU A 20 -2.92 -7.02 5.31
CA LEU A 20 -1.76 -6.12 5.34
C LEU A 20 -0.45 -6.89 5.24
N THR A 21 -0.24 -7.89 6.09
CA THR A 21 0.99 -8.70 6.11
C THR A 21 1.20 -9.38 4.76
N ALA A 22 0.16 -10.01 4.20
CA ALA A 22 0.25 -10.68 2.91
C ALA A 22 0.61 -9.70 1.76
N LEU A 23 -0.04 -8.53 1.71
CA LEU A 23 0.23 -7.50 0.71
C LEU A 23 1.67 -6.98 0.82
N VAL A 24 2.12 -6.69 2.05
CA VAL A 24 3.47 -6.21 2.32
C VAL A 24 4.51 -7.24 1.92
N GLN A 25 4.33 -8.51 2.30
CA GLN A 25 5.25 -9.59 1.95
C GLN A 25 5.35 -9.79 0.44
N LYS A 26 4.21 -9.81 -0.26
CA LYS A 26 4.17 -9.93 -1.73
C LYS A 26 4.94 -8.78 -2.37
N ARG A 27 4.61 -7.54 -1.99
CA ARG A 27 5.21 -6.36 -2.63
C ARG A 27 6.71 -6.23 -2.33
N LEU A 28 7.13 -6.53 -1.10
CA LEU A 28 8.56 -6.60 -0.77
C LEU A 28 9.30 -7.60 -1.65
N SER A 29 8.72 -8.77 -1.92
CA SER A 29 9.32 -9.76 -2.81
C SER A 29 9.48 -9.22 -4.24
N GLU A 30 8.49 -8.51 -4.75
CA GLU A 30 8.56 -7.87 -6.08
C GLU A 30 9.68 -6.82 -6.15
N LEU A 31 9.81 -5.97 -5.13
CA LEU A 31 10.88 -4.98 -5.05
C LEU A 31 12.27 -5.64 -4.95
N LEU A 32 12.39 -6.73 -4.18
CA LEU A 32 13.63 -7.52 -4.10
C LEU A 32 14.00 -8.18 -5.43
N GLN A 33 13.01 -8.52 -6.27
CA GLN A 33 13.21 -9.04 -7.62
C GLN A 33 13.52 -7.94 -8.65
N GLY A 34 13.65 -6.69 -8.23
CA GLY A 34 14.00 -5.56 -9.11
C GLY A 34 12.81 -4.82 -9.71
N SER A 35 11.59 -5.03 -9.20
CA SER A 35 10.46 -4.20 -9.57
C SER A 35 10.69 -2.76 -9.16
N ARG A 36 10.24 -1.82 -9.99
CA ARG A 36 10.36 -0.39 -9.66
C ARG A 36 9.32 0.01 -8.61
N PRO A 37 9.69 0.88 -7.65
CA PRO A 37 8.73 1.57 -6.80
C PRO A 37 7.68 2.33 -7.62
N LEU A 38 6.45 2.40 -7.11
CA LEU A 38 5.32 3.13 -7.72
C LEU A 38 5.16 4.55 -7.16
N ILE A 39 6.09 4.97 -6.29
CA ILE A 39 6.18 6.32 -5.74
C ILE A 39 7.43 7.02 -6.28
N GLU A 40 7.37 8.33 -6.39
CA GLU A 40 8.48 9.15 -6.89
C GLU A 40 9.55 9.39 -5.81
N ASP A 41 9.12 9.55 -4.55
CA ASP A 41 10.00 9.84 -3.42
C ASP A 41 10.46 8.55 -2.74
N THR A 42 11.56 7.98 -3.24
CA THR A 42 12.20 6.76 -2.70
C THR A 42 13.53 7.04 -2.00
N GLU A 43 14.06 8.26 -2.10
CA GLU A 43 15.37 8.59 -1.55
C GLU A 43 15.37 8.49 -0.03
N GLY A 44 16.36 7.77 0.52
CA GLY A 44 16.50 7.58 1.97
C GLY A 44 15.46 6.66 2.63
N LYS A 45 14.53 6.07 1.86
CA LYS A 45 13.49 5.16 2.38
C LYS A 45 13.90 3.70 2.27
N THR A 46 13.52 2.93 3.29
CA THR A 46 13.58 1.46 3.24
C THR A 46 12.52 0.91 2.30
N MET A 47 12.72 -0.32 1.79
CA MET A 47 11.71 -0.99 0.97
C MET A 47 10.36 -1.10 1.68
N LEU A 48 10.37 -1.31 3.00
CA LEU A 48 9.14 -1.39 3.79
C LEU A 48 8.39 -0.05 3.84
N GLU A 49 9.10 1.07 3.97
CA GLU A 49 8.50 2.41 3.89
C GLU A 49 7.94 2.69 2.50
N ILE A 50 8.64 2.28 1.45
CA ILE A 50 8.15 2.38 0.07
C ILE A 50 6.83 1.62 -0.08
N VAL A 51 6.76 0.36 0.36
CA VAL A 51 5.53 -0.44 0.28
C VAL A 51 4.38 0.20 1.06
N VAL A 52 4.65 0.69 2.27
CA VAL A 52 3.64 1.39 3.09
C VAL A 52 3.11 2.63 2.37
N GLN A 53 3.99 3.42 1.76
CA GLN A 53 3.62 4.60 0.99
C GLN A 53 2.81 4.24 -0.27
N GLU A 54 3.17 3.17 -0.97
CA GLU A 54 2.40 2.65 -2.11
C GLU A 54 0.98 2.24 -1.70
N ILE A 55 0.80 1.62 -0.52
CA ILE A 55 -0.52 1.28 0.04
C ILE A 55 -1.30 2.55 0.39
N LEU A 56 -0.66 3.50 1.07
CA LEU A 56 -1.32 4.74 1.50
C LEU A 56 -1.79 5.59 0.32
N GLN A 57 -1.03 5.61 -0.77
CA GLN A 57 -1.33 6.33 -2.01
C GLN A 57 -2.23 5.54 -2.98
N ASP A 58 -2.83 4.42 -2.55
CA ASP A 58 -3.72 3.58 -3.37
C ASP A 58 -3.05 3.06 -4.66
N LYS A 59 -1.72 2.94 -4.68
CA LYS A 59 -0.96 2.39 -5.82
C LYS A 59 -0.98 0.87 -5.84
N ILE A 60 -1.08 0.26 -4.66
CA ILE A 60 -1.24 -1.19 -4.48
C ILE A 60 -2.41 -1.48 -3.54
N ALA A 61 -3.13 -2.56 -3.82
CA ALA A 61 -4.23 -3.05 -2.99
C ALA A 61 -4.32 -4.58 -3.12
N ILE A 62 -5.02 -5.22 -2.18
CA ILE A 62 -5.41 -6.62 -2.34
C ILE A 62 -6.53 -6.67 -3.38
N ASP A 63 -6.35 -7.47 -4.42
CA ASP A 63 -7.42 -7.83 -5.34
C ASP A 63 -8.27 -8.92 -4.69
N ASP A 64 -9.43 -8.54 -4.17
CA ASP A 64 -10.40 -9.45 -3.57
C ASP A 64 -11.31 -10.12 -4.64
N GLY A 65 -11.06 -9.89 -5.95
CA GLY A 65 -11.89 -10.40 -7.04
C GLY A 65 -13.29 -9.78 -7.11
N LEU A 66 -13.55 -8.76 -6.28
CA LEU A 66 -14.75 -7.94 -6.30
C LEU A 66 -14.53 -6.77 -7.25
N PRO A 67 -15.53 -6.38 -8.07
CA PRO A 67 -15.39 -5.24 -8.97
C PRO A 67 -15.00 -4.00 -8.15
N ALA A 68 -13.88 -3.38 -8.53
CA ALA A 68 -13.31 -2.24 -7.85
C ALA A 68 -14.43 -1.21 -7.55
N LYS A 69 -14.67 -0.95 -6.27
CA LYS A 69 -15.60 0.09 -5.86
C LYS A 69 -14.96 1.42 -6.25
N THR A 70 -15.32 1.92 -7.42
CA THR A 70 -14.91 3.23 -7.92
C THR A 70 -15.37 4.27 -6.90
N VAL A 71 -14.45 4.74 -6.07
CA VAL A 71 -14.71 5.91 -5.22
C VAL A 71 -14.78 7.09 -6.19
N GLY A 72 -16.00 7.42 -6.58
CA GLY A 72 -16.32 8.57 -7.40
C GLY A 72 -15.77 9.82 -6.71
N ASN A 73 -14.81 10.46 -7.37
CA ASN A 73 -14.39 11.80 -7.02
C ASN A 73 -15.53 12.75 -7.43
N GLU A 74 -16.52 12.94 -6.55
CA GLU A 74 -17.53 13.98 -6.72
C GLU A 74 -16.87 15.34 -6.56
N LYS A 75 -16.67 15.98 -7.71
CA LYS A 75 -16.24 17.36 -7.85
C LYS A 75 -17.14 18.26 -7.01
N LYS A 76 -16.50 18.92 -6.05
CA LYS A 76 -16.87 20.21 -5.44
C LYS A 76 -17.77 21.04 -6.38
N LYS A 77 -18.99 21.35 -5.93
CA LYS A 77 -19.81 22.46 -6.44
C LYS A 77 -20.04 23.45 -5.32
#